data_AF-A0A553PN79-F1
#
_entry.id   AF-A0A553PN79-F1
#
_cell.length_a   1.000
_cell.length_b   1.000
_cell.length_c   1.000
_cell.angle_alpha   90.00
_cell.angle_beta   90.00
_cell.angle_gamma   90.00
#
_symmetry.space_group_name_H-M   'P 1'
#
loop_
_entity.id
_entity.type
_entity.pdbx_description
1 polymer ?
#
loop_
_entity_poly.entity_id
_entity_poly.type
_entity_poly.pdbx_seq_one_letter_code
_entity_poly.pdbx_strand_id
1 'polypeptide(L)'
;MKAGSREHITFDRTKGIIDQGKILGMKWCPEYDFFTFEWREFDELNKTDFWTKRNVLSTLFKQYDPLGLIAPYLILGKVLLQSICTTKSGWDDQIRQDLDMKWTQWIKQANHLTDLKIPRNLGFSKDKNTSAHIFVDASINAI
;
A
#
# COMPACT_ATOMS: atom_id res chain seq x y z
N MET A 1 -17.28 -19.91 32.84
CA MET A 1 -16.92 -20.10 31.42
C MET A 1 -18.10 -19.68 30.56
N LYS A 2 -18.06 -18.51 29.91
CA LYS A 2 -19.13 -18.08 28.97
C LYS A 2 -18.67 -18.43 27.55
N ALA A 3 -19.45 -19.26 26.87
CA ALA A 3 -19.24 -19.56 25.46
C ALA A 3 -19.51 -18.29 24.64
N GLY A 4 -18.52 -17.84 23.87
CA GLY A 4 -18.67 -16.74 22.93
C GLY A 4 -19.63 -17.14 21.81
N SER A 5 -20.73 -16.40 21.67
CA SER A 5 -21.67 -16.56 20.56
C SER A 5 -20.93 -16.34 19.25
N ARG A 6 -21.05 -17.29 18.31
CA ARG A 6 -20.54 -17.13 16.95
C ARG A 6 -21.50 -16.21 16.20
N GLU A 7 -21.05 -15.02 15.85
CA GLU A 7 -21.81 -14.17 14.94
C GLU A 7 -21.90 -14.83 13.56
N HIS A 8 -23.13 -14.97 13.07
CA HIS A 8 -23.44 -15.57 11.79
C HIS A 8 -23.18 -14.52 10.70
N ILE A 9 -22.07 -14.63 9.99
CA ILE A 9 -21.74 -13.74 8.87
C ILE A 9 -22.66 -14.10 7.70
N THR A 10 -23.73 -13.31 7.50
CA THR A 10 -24.58 -13.40 6.32
C THR A 10 -24.08 -12.47 5.23
N PHE A 11 -23.71 -13.04 4.08
CA PHE A 11 -23.44 -12.30 2.85
C PHE A 11 -24.77 -11.92 2.18
N ASP A 12 -25.44 -10.90 2.71
CA ASP A 12 -26.66 -10.38 2.11
C ASP A 12 -26.30 -9.62 0.81
N ARG A 13 -26.63 -10.24 -0.34
CA ARG A 13 -26.38 -9.69 -1.68
C ARG A 13 -27.43 -8.65 -2.11
N THR A 14 -28.40 -8.33 -1.24
CA THR A 14 -29.61 -7.58 -1.61
C THR A 14 -29.59 -6.09 -1.21
N LYS A 15 -28.53 -5.63 -0.53
CA LYS A 15 -28.27 -4.19 -0.36
C LYS A 15 -27.38 -3.71 -1.50
N GLY A 16 -27.95 -2.94 -2.43
CA GLY A 16 -27.38 -2.51 -3.71
C GLY A 16 -26.15 -1.58 -3.66
N ILE A 17 -25.28 -1.71 -2.67
CA ILE A 17 -23.90 -1.20 -2.70
C ILE A 17 -23.07 -2.26 -2.01
N ILE A 18 -22.33 -3.06 -2.78
CA ILE A 18 -21.38 -4.01 -2.20
C ILE A 18 -20.30 -3.15 -1.53
N ASP A 19 -20.29 -3.13 -0.20
CA ASP A 19 -19.27 -2.41 0.56
C ASP A 19 -17.90 -2.81 0.04
N GLN A 20 -17.06 -1.83 -0.32
CA GLN A 20 -15.74 -2.06 -0.89
C GLN A 20 -14.84 -2.62 0.23
N GLY A 21 -14.96 -3.92 0.47
CA GLY A 21 -14.27 -4.62 1.53
C GLY A 21 -12.76 -4.67 1.28
N LYS A 22 -11.99 -4.62 2.37
CA LYS A 22 -10.55 -4.92 2.31
C LYS A 22 -10.35 -6.43 2.27
N ILE A 23 -9.64 -6.93 1.27
CA ILE A 23 -9.17 -8.31 1.18
C ILE A 23 -7.65 -8.27 1.19
N LEU A 24 -7.04 -8.96 2.17
CA LEU A 24 -5.59 -9.00 2.35
C LEU A 24 -4.97 -7.58 2.39
N GLY A 25 -5.61 -6.63 3.07
CA GLY A 25 -5.16 -5.24 3.17
C GLY A 25 -5.38 -4.36 1.94
N MET A 26 -5.75 -4.93 0.80
CA MET A 26 -6.05 -4.24 -0.46
C MET A 26 -7.56 -4.00 -0.59
N LYS A 27 -7.94 -2.94 -1.30
CA LYS A 27 -9.35 -2.63 -1.54
C LYS A 27 -9.81 -3.38 -2.78
N TRP A 28 -10.85 -4.19 -2.65
CA TRP A 28 -11.43 -4.92 -3.78
C TRP A 28 -12.77 -4.29 -4.16
N CYS A 29 -12.97 -4.08 -5.46
CA CYS A 29 -14.25 -3.67 -6.01
C CYS A 29 -14.94 -4.88 -6.64
N PRO A 30 -15.96 -5.47 -5.98
CA PRO A 30 -16.57 -6.71 -6.46
C PRO A 30 -17.40 -6.53 -7.73
N GLU A 31 -17.98 -5.35 -7.92
CA GLU A 31 -18.81 -5.01 -9.09
C GLU A 31 -18.01 -5.06 -10.40
N TYR A 32 -16.78 -4.54 -10.39
CA TYR A 32 -15.92 -4.45 -11.57
C TYR A 32 -14.73 -5.42 -11.55
N ASP A 33 -14.63 -6.25 -10.50
CA ASP A 33 -13.58 -7.25 -10.25
C ASP A 33 -12.13 -6.74 -10.38
N PHE A 34 -11.81 -5.61 -9.73
CA PHE A 34 -10.45 -5.09 -9.66
C PHE A 34 -9.99 -4.82 -8.22
N PHE A 35 -8.68 -4.86 -8.02
CA PHE A 35 -8.01 -4.32 -6.84
C PHE A 35 -7.65 -2.86 -7.05
N THR A 36 -7.73 -2.08 -5.97
CA THR A 36 -7.27 -0.70 -5.87
C THR A 36 -6.66 -0.47 -4.48
N PHE A 37 -6.02 0.68 -4.29
CA PHE A 37 -5.26 0.99 -3.09
C PHE A 37 -5.71 2.35 -2.55
N GLU A 38 -5.97 2.40 -1.25
CA GLU A 38 -6.20 3.67 -0.54
C GLU A 38 -5.03 3.95 0.37
N TRP A 39 -4.45 5.13 0.21
CA TRP A 39 -3.41 5.64 1.12
C TRP A 39 -4.06 6.63 2.07
N ARG A 40 -4.24 6.25 3.33
CA ARG A 40 -4.95 7.08 4.33
C ARG A 40 -4.01 8.01 5.08
N GLU A 41 -2.72 7.83 4.90
CA GLU A 41 -1.65 8.57 5.55
C GLU A 41 -1.46 9.96 4.94
N PHE A 42 -2.28 10.35 3.96
CA PHE A 42 -2.42 11.76 3.57
C PHE A 42 -2.94 12.61 4.74
N ASP A 43 -3.77 12.04 5.62
CA ASP A 43 -4.19 12.72 6.85
C ASP A 43 -3.03 12.90 7.85
N GLU A 44 -2.04 12.01 7.82
CA GLU A 44 -0.85 12.11 8.67
C GLU A 44 0.04 13.28 8.24
N LEU A 45 0.06 13.64 6.95
CA LEU A 45 0.73 14.88 6.48
C LEU A 45 0.17 16.13 7.17
N ASN A 46 -1.12 16.14 7.48
CA ASN A 46 -1.78 17.30 8.11
C ASN A 46 -1.67 17.29 9.65
N LYS A 47 -1.31 16.15 10.26
CA LYS A 47 -1.20 15.98 11.72
C LYS A 47 0.24 15.99 12.22
N THR A 48 1.21 15.91 11.32
CA THR A 48 2.63 15.73 11.66
C THR A 48 3.39 17.02 11.36
N ASP A 49 3.86 17.69 12.41
CA ASP A 49 4.68 18.91 12.27
C ASP A 49 6.07 18.62 11.68
N PHE A 50 6.61 17.43 11.94
CA PHE A 50 7.88 16.95 11.41
C PHE A 50 7.96 15.42 11.38
N TRP A 51 8.64 14.87 10.39
CA TRP A 51 8.82 13.43 10.29
C TRP A 51 9.99 12.94 11.15
N THR A 52 9.78 11.80 11.81
CA THR A 52 10.83 11.05 12.54
C THR A 52 11.10 9.72 11.85
N LYS A 53 12.25 9.09 12.14
CA LYS A 53 12.56 7.74 11.60
C LYS A 53 11.46 6.74 11.97
N ARG A 54 10.93 6.83 13.20
CA ARG A 54 9.86 5.96 13.69
C ARG A 54 8.58 6.14 12.91
N ASN A 55 8.15 7.39 12.67
CA ASN A 55 6.91 7.66 11.94
C ASN A 55 7.04 7.26 10.47
N VAL A 56 8.18 7.56 9.83
CA VAL A 56 8.48 7.13 8.45
C VAL A 56 8.37 5.60 8.33
N LEU A 57 9.06 4.87 9.21
CA LEU A 57 9.02 3.41 9.24
C LEU A 57 7.59 2.89 9.45
N SER A 58 6.89 3.41 10.45
CA SER A 58 5.51 2.99 10.74
C SER A 58 4.59 3.23 9.55
N THR A 59 4.67 4.41 8.93
CA THR A 59 3.87 4.76 7.75
C THR A 59 4.18 3.87 6.56
N LEU A 60 5.45 3.59 6.27
CA LEU A 60 5.82 2.73 5.15
C LEU A 60 5.28 1.30 5.30
N PHE A 61 5.41 0.74 6.51
CA PHE A 61 5.08 -0.66 6.78
C PHE A 61 3.59 -0.91 7.08
N LYS A 62 2.78 0.14 7.28
CA LYS A 62 1.31 0.02 7.30
C LYS A 62 0.77 -0.45 5.96
N GLN A 63 1.45 -0.13 4.86
CA GLN A 63 1.01 -0.56 3.55
C GLN A 63 1.32 -2.04 3.35
N TYR A 64 0.26 -2.85 3.34
CA TYR A 64 0.34 -4.28 3.10
C TYR A 64 0.06 -4.59 1.62
N ASP A 65 1.03 -5.19 0.94
CA ASP A 65 0.94 -5.60 -0.47
C ASP A 65 1.44 -7.06 -0.64
N PRO A 66 0.61 -8.04 -0.30
CA PRO A 66 1.00 -9.46 -0.33
C PRO A 66 1.21 -9.99 -1.74
N LEU A 67 0.67 -9.33 -2.76
CA LEU A 67 0.77 -9.74 -4.16
C LEU A 67 1.87 -8.97 -4.92
N GLY A 68 2.52 -8.00 -4.27
CA GLY A 68 3.57 -7.18 -4.90
C GLY A 68 3.04 -6.26 -6.02
N LEU A 69 1.74 -5.98 -6.04
CA LEU A 69 1.09 -5.21 -7.11
C LEU A 69 1.54 -3.74 -7.16
N ILE A 70 1.93 -3.19 -6.02
CA ILE A 70 2.48 -1.84 -5.88
C ILE A 70 3.94 -1.86 -5.40
N ALA A 71 4.61 -3.02 -5.52
CA ALA A 71 6.03 -3.15 -5.20
C ALA A 71 6.92 -2.07 -5.85
N PRO A 72 6.73 -1.68 -7.14
CA PRO A 72 7.51 -0.61 -7.76
C PRO A 72 7.36 0.75 -7.09
N TYR A 73 6.23 1.00 -6.44
CA TYR A 73 6.02 2.23 -5.68
C TYR A 73 6.59 2.12 -4.25
N LEU A 74 6.36 0.98 -3.59
CA LEU A 74 6.83 0.72 -2.22
C LEU A 74 8.35 0.68 -2.11
N ILE A 75 9.04 0.20 -3.15
CA ILE A 75 10.49 0.12 -3.14
C ILE A 75 11.12 1.51 -3.01
N LEU A 76 10.56 2.55 -3.66
CA LEU A 76 11.04 3.93 -3.54
C LEU A 76 10.96 4.43 -2.10
N GLY A 77 9.88 4.09 -1.39
CA GLY A 77 9.73 4.40 0.03
C GLY A 77 10.77 3.68 0.89
N LYS A 78 11.11 2.42 0.56
CA LYS A 78 12.17 1.66 1.25
C LYS A 78 13.57 2.26 1.04
N VAL A 79 13.87 2.72 -0.17
CA VAL A 79 15.14 3.43 -0.46
C VAL A 79 15.25 4.73 0.35
N LEU A 80 14.14 5.48 0.44
CA LEU A 80 14.09 6.69 1.29
C LEU A 80 14.29 6.35 2.76
N LEU A 81 13.62 5.31 3.26
CA LEU A 81 13.80 4.84 4.64
C LEU A 81 15.25 4.42 4.91
N GLN A 82 15.90 3.69 4.01
CA GLN A 82 17.33 3.37 4.15
C GLN A 82 18.17 4.64 4.27
N SER A 83 17.96 5.61 3.36
CA SER A 83 18.66 6.91 3.39
C SER A 83 18.45 7.64 4.71
N ILE A 84 17.22 7.65 5.23
CA ILE A 84 16.88 8.23 6.54
C ILE A 84 17.57 7.47 7.68
N CYS A 85 17.60 6.14 7.66
CA CYS A 85 18.23 5.34 8.70
C CYS A 85 19.76 5.56 8.78
N THR A 86 20.43 5.88 7.66
CA THR A 86 21.88 6.17 7.65
C THR A 86 22.27 7.48 8.34
N THR A 87 21.32 8.39 8.62
CA THR A 87 21.62 9.63 9.33
C THR A 87 21.93 9.36 10.80
N LYS A 88 22.74 10.22 11.44
CA LYS A 88 23.12 10.08 12.86
C LYS A 88 22.07 10.57 13.86
N SER A 89 20.81 10.77 13.46
CA SER A 89 19.72 11.17 14.36
C SER A 89 19.08 9.97 15.06
N GLY A 90 18.46 10.22 16.22
CA GLY A 90 17.66 9.26 16.96
C GLY A 90 16.38 8.86 16.23
N TRP A 91 15.64 7.92 16.83
CA TRP A 91 14.39 7.39 16.24
C TRP A 91 13.24 8.39 16.25
N ASP A 92 13.22 9.26 17.26
CA ASP A 92 12.16 10.23 17.54
C ASP A 92 12.60 11.67 17.25
N ASP A 93 13.81 11.84 16.69
CA ASP A 93 14.33 13.13 16.24
C ASP A 93 13.79 13.47 14.83
N GLN A 94 13.66 14.76 14.55
CA GLN A 94 13.33 15.26 13.22
C GLN A 94 14.36 14.81 12.19
N ILE A 95 13.88 14.29 11.04
CA ILE A 95 14.75 13.93 9.92
C ILE A 95 15.26 15.18 9.19
N ARG A 96 16.38 15.05 8.48
CA ARG A 96 16.98 16.15 7.71
C ARG A 96 15.96 16.69 6.68
N GLN A 97 15.90 18.01 6.54
CA GLN A 97 14.87 18.69 5.75
C GLN A 97 14.76 18.23 4.28
N ASP A 98 15.88 17.88 3.64
CA ASP A 98 15.88 17.34 2.28
C ASP A 98 15.22 15.96 2.18
N LEU A 99 15.38 15.11 3.21
CA LEU A 99 14.74 13.81 3.29
C LEU A 99 13.26 13.94 3.66
N ASP A 100 12.92 14.89 4.53
CA ASP A 100 11.53 15.24 4.86
C ASP A 100 10.75 15.67 3.61
N MET A 101 11.34 16.54 2.79
CA MET A 101 10.71 16.99 1.54
C MET A 101 10.49 15.83 0.56
N LYS A 102 11.49 14.94 0.40
CA LYS A 102 11.37 13.75 -0.47
C LYS A 102 10.31 12.76 0.05
N TRP A 103 10.29 12.54 1.36
CA TRP A 103 9.32 11.67 2.01
C TRP A 103 7.89 12.20 1.86
N THR A 104 7.70 13.49 2.13
CA THR A 104 6.42 14.18 1.94
C THR A 104 5.95 14.11 0.49
N GLN A 105 6.86 14.29 -0.48
CA GLN A 105 6.52 14.15 -1.90
C GLN A 105 6.11 12.72 -2.24
N TRP A 106 6.81 11.70 -1.73
CA TRP A 106 6.46 10.30 -1.93
C TRP A 106 5.05 10.01 -1.39
N ILE A 107 4.73 10.40 -0.15
CA ILE A 107 3.36 10.23 0.41
C ILE A 107 2.32 10.92 -0.47
N LYS A 108 2.58 12.13 -0.96
CA LYS A 108 1.63 12.85 -1.82
C LYS A 108 1.33 12.09 -3.11
N GLN A 109 2.34 11.45 -3.70
CA GLN A 109 2.17 10.64 -4.91
C GLN A 109 1.33 9.39 -4.67
N ALA A 110 1.26 8.89 -3.43
CA ALA A 110 0.44 7.74 -3.08
C ALA A 110 -1.05 7.90 -3.42
N ASN A 111 -1.57 9.13 -3.46
CA ASN A 111 -2.95 9.40 -3.84
C ASN A 111 -3.30 8.88 -5.23
N HIS A 112 -2.33 8.89 -6.16
CA HIS A 112 -2.53 8.36 -7.51
C HIS A 112 -2.74 6.84 -7.55
N LEU A 113 -2.43 6.12 -6.45
CA LEU A 113 -2.71 4.69 -6.36
C LEU A 113 -4.21 4.40 -6.21
N THR A 114 -5.03 5.39 -5.84
CA THR A 114 -6.49 5.25 -5.83
C THR A 114 -7.07 5.16 -7.25
N ASP A 115 -6.39 5.76 -8.23
CA ASP A 115 -6.75 5.67 -9.65
C ASP A 115 -6.31 4.34 -10.28
N LEU A 116 -5.38 3.62 -9.63
CA LEU A 116 -4.89 2.33 -10.11
C LEU A 116 -5.96 1.26 -9.92
N LYS A 117 -6.37 0.64 -11.03
CA LYS A 117 -7.33 -0.47 -11.08
C LYS A 117 -6.64 -1.68 -11.72
N ILE A 118 -6.38 -2.69 -10.91
CA ILE A 118 -5.72 -3.93 -11.35
C ILE A 118 -6.77 -5.03 -11.45
N PRO A 119 -7.09 -5.54 -12.65
CA PRO A 119 -8.02 -6.66 -12.79
C PRO A 119 -7.57 -7.85 -11.95
N ARG A 120 -8.46 -8.43 -11.14
CA ARG A 120 -8.14 -9.61 -10.34
C ARG A 120 -7.95 -10.85 -11.23
N ASN A 121 -8.67 -10.90 -12.34
CA ASN A 121 -8.57 -11.96 -13.33
C ASN A 121 -7.85 -11.44 -14.59
N LEU A 122 -6.74 -12.10 -14.94
CA LEU A 122 -5.92 -11.76 -16.11
C LEU A 122 -6.44 -12.39 -17.43
N GLY A 123 -7.56 -13.12 -17.38
CA GLY A 123 -8.23 -13.64 -18.58
C GLY A 123 -7.53 -14.82 -19.24
N PHE A 124 -6.66 -15.52 -18.51
CA PHE A 124 -6.06 -16.78 -18.97
C PHE A 124 -7.17 -17.83 -19.20
N SER A 125 -7.22 -18.40 -20.40
CA SER A 125 -8.17 -19.44 -20.77
C SER A 125 -7.48 -20.45 -21.68
N LYS A 126 -7.94 -21.72 -21.66
CA LYS A 126 -7.33 -22.79 -22.46
C LYS A 126 -7.42 -22.55 -23.97
N ASP A 127 -8.41 -21.77 -24.40
CA ASP A 127 -8.68 -21.47 -25.80
C ASP A 127 -7.88 -20.28 -26.33
N LYS A 128 -7.11 -19.61 -25.46
CA LYS A 128 -6.26 -18.46 -25.82
C LYS A 128 -4.80 -18.79 -25.56
N ASN A 129 -3.97 -18.58 -26.58
CA ASN A 129 -2.52 -18.66 -26.41
C ASN A 129 -2.03 -17.38 -25.73
N THR A 130 -1.90 -17.41 -24.41
CA THR A 130 -1.47 -16.25 -23.61
C THR A 130 -0.13 -16.54 -22.94
N SER A 131 0.81 -15.59 -23.02
CA SER A 131 2.09 -15.63 -22.34
C SER A 131 2.14 -14.57 -21.22
N ALA A 132 2.84 -14.91 -20.13
CA ALA A 132 3.21 -13.95 -19.11
C ALA A 132 4.66 -13.51 -19.35
N HIS A 133 4.89 -12.20 -19.45
CA HIS A 133 6.22 -11.62 -19.57
C HIS A 133 6.56 -10.92 -18.26
N ILE A 134 7.65 -11.36 -17.62
CA ILE A 134 8.14 -10.78 -16.37
C ILE A 134 9.41 -10.00 -16.71
N PHE A 135 9.38 -8.71 -16.38
CA PHE A 135 10.53 -7.82 -16.48
C PHE A 135 11.09 -7.61 -15.08
N VAL A 136 12.41 -7.70 -14.93
CA VAL A 136 13.10 -7.53 -13.64
C VAL A 136 14.19 -6.48 -13.82
N ASP A 137 14.29 -5.56 -12.87
CA ASP A 137 15.35 -4.55 -12.80
C ASP A 137 16.31 -4.87 -11.66
N ALA A 138 17.62 -4.73 -11.91
CA ALA A 138 18.69 -5.01 -10.96
C ALA A 138 19.22 -3.70 -10.34
N SER A 139 18.30 -2.89 -9.80
CA SER A 139 18.66 -1.62 -9.19
C SER A 139 19.47 -1.83 -7.91
N ILE A 140 20.69 -1.29 -7.88
CA ILE A 140 21.60 -1.33 -6.72
C ILE A 140 20.97 -0.64 -5.49
N ASN A 141 20.13 0.37 -5.73
CA ASN A 141 19.51 1.15 -4.66
C ASN A 141 18.31 0.43 -4.03
N ALA A 142 17.79 -0.63 -4.64
CA ALA A 142 16.60 -1.35 -4.20
C ALA A 142 16.90 -2.60 -3.34
N ILE A 143 18.17 -2.81 -2.96
CA ILE A 143 18.65 -3.97 -2.19
C ILE A 143 18.78 -3.61 -0.70
#